data_AF-A0A931RQF9-F1
#
_entry.id   AF-A0A931RQF9-F1
#
_cell.length_a   1.000
_cell.length_b   1.000
_cell.length_c   1.000
_cell.angle_alpha   90.00
_cell.angle_beta   90.00
_cell.angle_gamma   90.00
#
_symmetry.space_group_name_H-M   'P 1'
#
loop_
_entity.id
_entity.type
_entity.pdbx_description
1 polymer ?
#
loop_
_entity_poly.entity_id
_entity_poly.type
_entity_poly.pdbx_seq_one_letter_code
_entity_poly.pdbx_strand_id
1 'polypeptide(L)'
;MVSNPSGFNQIDKRWIDKYVELWSIPKDITKALKLFTGETKPRKKGLKDSRRMFMEEMDKATQKKIIDFFESNKFLVVADVLKGRDKLAAAWILIYIKPENLWTLLPIAVVINFYGNGEVRIARGGSLKIGRITMQRKGGDGGRLTAQMLQFKINPAEIARQMENDG
;
A
#
# COMPACT_ATOMS: atom_id res chain seq x y z
N MET A 1 -3.17 3.86 16.27
CA MET A 1 -4.52 3.91 16.88
C MET A 1 -5.56 3.47 15.85
N VAL A 2 -6.41 2.52 16.22
CA VAL A 2 -7.52 1.99 15.42
C VAL A 2 -8.82 2.40 16.10
N SER A 3 -9.67 3.15 15.40
CA SER A 3 -10.98 3.58 15.87
C SER A 3 -12.14 2.71 15.38
N ASN A 4 -11.90 1.89 14.35
CA ASN A 4 -12.81 0.88 13.84
C ASN A 4 -11.96 -0.36 13.50
N PRO A 5 -12.22 -1.54 14.10
CA PRO A 5 -11.42 -2.75 13.87
C PRO A 5 -11.48 -3.30 12.44
N SER A 6 -12.46 -2.89 11.63
CA SER A 6 -12.51 -3.17 10.18
C SER A 6 -11.81 -2.10 9.33
N GLY A 7 -11.30 -1.05 9.98
CA GLY A 7 -10.70 0.11 9.35
C GLY A 7 -9.30 -0.14 8.81
N PHE A 8 -8.96 0.60 7.75
CA PHE A 8 -7.63 0.59 7.16
C PHE A 8 -6.88 1.88 7.49
N ASN A 9 -5.70 1.74 8.10
CA ASN A 9 -4.83 2.83 8.48
C ASN A 9 -3.78 3.07 7.40
N GLN A 10 -3.47 4.35 7.12
CA GLN A 10 -2.33 4.72 6.28
C GLN A 10 -1.03 4.43 7.01
N ILE A 11 -0.09 3.77 6.32
CA ILE A 11 1.28 3.55 6.82
C ILE A 11 2.32 4.32 6.02
N ASP A 12 2.09 4.55 4.72
CA ASP A 12 2.95 5.40 3.91
C ASP A 12 2.15 6.08 2.79
N LYS A 13 2.62 7.24 2.33
CA LYS A 13 2.03 7.99 1.21
C LYS A 13 3.02 9.00 0.64
N ARG A 14 3.33 8.89 -0.66
CA ARG A 14 4.26 9.77 -1.39
C ARG A 14 3.84 9.88 -2.86
N TRP A 15 4.46 10.81 -3.58
CA TRP A 15 4.40 10.89 -5.04
C TRP A 15 5.17 9.71 -5.68
N ILE A 16 4.77 9.29 -6.89
CA ILE A 16 5.41 8.14 -7.56
C ILE A 16 6.91 8.32 -7.70
N ASP A 17 7.38 9.52 -8.06
CA ASP A 17 8.81 9.77 -8.28
C ASP A 17 9.65 9.49 -7.02
N LYS A 18 9.08 9.69 -5.82
CA LYS A 18 9.81 9.35 -4.60
C LYS A 18 10.00 7.84 -4.43
N TYR A 19 9.02 7.04 -4.82
CA TYR A 19 9.17 5.58 -4.82
C TYR A 19 10.07 5.08 -5.95
N VAL A 20 10.11 5.79 -7.09
CA VAL A 20 11.08 5.51 -8.16
C VAL A 20 12.51 5.64 -7.63
N GLU A 21 12.82 6.72 -6.91
CA GLU A 21 14.11 6.89 -6.25
C GLU A 21 14.41 5.77 -5.24
N LEU A 22 13.41 5.42 -4.41
CA LEU A 22 13.60 4.48 -3.31
C LEU A 22 13.75 3.02 -3.76
N TRP A 23 13.03 2.61 -4.81
CA TRP A 23 12.91 1.21 -5.23
C TRP A 23 13.39 0.97 -6.67
N SER A 24 14.00 1.97 -7.31
CA SER A 24 14.49 1.89 -8.70
C SER A 24 13.42 1.38 -9.67
N ILE A 25 12.19 1.89 -9.54
CA ILE A 25 11.05 1.43 -10.33
C ILE A 25 11.31 1.67 -11.83
N PRO A 26 11.19 0.66 -12.70
CA PRO A 26 11.38 0.81 -14.14
C PRO A 26 10.41 1.81 -14.78
N LYS A 27 10.87 2.52 -15.81
CA LYS A 27 10.13 3.63 -16.46
C LYS A 27 8.74 3.25 -16.96
N ASP A 28 8.55 2.05 -17.46
CA ASP A 28 7.25 1.57 -17.94
C ASP A 28 6.27 1.34 -16.78
N ILE A 29 6.75 0.77 -15.67
CA ILE A 29 5.97 0.64 -14.43
C ILE A 29 5.69 2.01 -13.82
N THR A 30 6.66 2.94 -13.81
CA THR A 30 6.45 4.33 -13.37
C THR A 30 5.28 4.98 -14.12
N LYS A 31 5.27 4.87 -15.45
CA LYS A 31 4.18 5.41 -16.29
C LYS A 31 2.83 4.80 -15.92
N ALA A 32 2.79 3.48 -15.73
CA ALA A 32 1.58 2.78 -15.33
C ALA A 32 1.10 3.25 -13.94
N LEU A 33 2.00 3.39 -12.96
CA LEU A 33 1.66 3.88 -11.63
C LEU A 33 1.16 5.34 -11.65
N LYS A 34 1.74 6.21 -12.49
CA LYS A 34 1.24 7.59 -12.66
C LYS A 34 -0.13 7.66 -13.31
N LEU A 35 -0.45 6.76 -14.25
CA LEU A 35 -1.83 6.59 -14.75
C LEU A 35 -2.75 6.08 -13.65
N PHE A 36 -2.28 5.14 -12.82
CA PHE A 36 -3.05 4.57 -11.73
C PHE A 36 -3.45 5.60 -10.67
N THR A 37 -2.50 6.46 -10.29
CA THR A 37 -2.73 7.50 -9.29
C THR A 37 -3.41 8.75 -9.86
N GLY A 38 -3.37 8.93 -11.18
CA GLY A 38 -3.87 10.12 -11.87
C GLY A 38 -2.89 11.30 -11.85
N GLU A 39 -1.62 11.07 -11.51
CA GLU A 39 -0.53 12.03 -11.78
C GLU A 39 -0.40 12.30 -13.27
N THR A 40 -0.68 11.29 -14.11
CA THR A 40 -0.84 11.44 -15.55
C THR A 40 -2.27 11.07 -15.94
N LYS A 41 -2.93 11.96 -16.68
CA LYS A 41 -4.29 11.71 -17.15
C LYS A 41 -4.29 10.64 -18.26
N PRO A 42 -5.23 9.68 -18.21
CA PRO A 42 -5.38 8.73 -19.30
C PRO A 42 -5.93 9.39 -20.56
N ARG A 43 -5.50 8.90 -21.73
CA ARG A 43 -6.06 9.28 -23.03
C ARG A 43 -7.23 8.39 -23.46
N LYS A 44 -7.37 7.21 -22.84
CA LYS A 44 -8.39 6.20 -23.14
C LYS A 44 -9.76 6.70 -22.69
N LYS A 45 -10.77 6.60 -23.58
CA LYS A 45 -12.18 6.88 -23.26
C LYS A 45 -12.84 5.64 -22.62
N GLY A 46 -13.97 5.84 -21.93
CA GLY A 46 -14.74 4.75 -21.33
C GLY A 46 -14.14 4.18 -20.03
N LEU A 47 -13.24 4.91 -19.38
CA LEU A 47 -12.71 4.54 -18.07
C LEU A 47 -13.73 4.84 -16.97
N LYS A 48 -13.69 4.05 -15.90
CA LYS A 48 -14.56 4.23 -14.72
C LYS A 48 -14.34 5.58 -14.03
N ASP A 49 -13.12 6.10 -14.07
CA ASP A 49 -12.75 7.42 -13.55
C ASP A 49 -11.88 8.12 -14.58
N SER A 50 -12.35 9.19 -15.23
CA SER A 50 -11.62 9.89 -16.29
C SER A 50 -10.30 10.52 -15.82
N ARG A 51 -10.06 10.61 -14.51
CA ARG A 51 -8.87 11.22 -13.93
C ARG A 51 -7.70 10.24 -13.82
N ARG A 52 -7.93 8.93 -13.94
CA ARG A 52 -6.92 7.88 -13.70
C ARG A 52 -7.29 6.57 -14.39
N MET A 53 -6.44 5.55 -14.26
CA MET A 53 -6.82 4.17 -14.59
C MET A 53 -6.82 3.30 -13.33
N PHE A 54 -7.72 2.35 -13.25
CA PHE A 54 -7.61 1.25 -12.32
C PHE A 54 -6.64 0.20 -12.87
N MET A 55 -5.96 -0.58 -12.02
CA MET A 55 -5.02 -1.61 -12.50
C MET A 55 -5.72 -2.63 -13.42
N GLU A 56 -6.98 -2.95 -13.12
CA GLU A 56 -7.80 -3.86 -13.93
C GLU A 56 -8.14 -3.32 -15.34
N GLU A 57 -8.05 -2.00 -15.55
CA GLU A 57 -8.32 -1.34 -16.84
C GLU A 57 -7.07 -1.24 -17.76
N MET A 58 -5.89 -1.58 -17.23
CA MET A 58 -4.64 -1.68 -17.99
C MET A 58 -4.59 -2.98 -18.80
N ASP A 59 -3.75 -3.05 -19.83
CA ASP A 59 -3.55 -4.30 -20.57
C ASP A 59 -2.85 -5.37 -19.70
N LYS A 60 -3.01 -6.64 -20.07
CA LYS A 60 -2.52 -7.77 -19.28
C LYS A 60 -1.00 -7.81 -19.15
N ALA A 61 -0.25 -7.33 -20.15
CA ALA A 61 1.20 -7.28 -20.07
C ALA A 61 1.65 -6.24 -19.04
N THR A 62 1.02 -5.06 -19.01
CA THR A 62 1.26 -4.04 -17.98
C THR A 62 0.88 -4.53 -16.59
N GLN A 63 -0.30 -5.17 -16.44
CA GLN A 63 -0.71 -5.78 -15.17
C GLN A 63 0.34 -6.78 -14.65
N LYS A 64 0.82 -7.66 -15.52
CA LYS A 64 1.82 -8.67 -15.17
C LYS A 64 3.14 -8.02 -14.73
N LYS A 65 3.65 -7.03 -15.47
CA LYS A 65 4.89 -6.31 -15.10
C LYS A 65 4.81 -5.65 -13.73
N ILE A 66 3.67 -5.05 -13.40
CA ILE A 66 3.45 -4.46 -12.07
C ILE A 66 3.51 -5.53 -11.00
N ILE A 67 2.78 -6.63 -11.17
CA ILE A 67 2.77 -7.75 -10.21
C ILE A 67 4.17 -8.32 -10.05
N ASP A 68 4.85 -8.67 -11.15
CA ASP A 68 6.19 -9.26 -11.15
C ASP A 68 7.21 -8.36 -10.42
N PHE A 69 7.15 -7.04 -10.65
CA PHE A 69 8.04 -6.08 -9.97
C PHE A 69 7.81 -6.06 -8.47
N PHE A 70 6.55 -5.94 -8.04
CA PHE A 70 6.23 -5.88 -6.61
C PHE A 70 6.43 -7.22 -5.91
N GLU A 71 6.29 -8.35 -6.61
CA GLU A 71 6.61 -9.67 -6.07
C GLU A 71 8.14 -9.83 -5.90
N SER A 72 8.91 -9.48 -6.94
CA SER A 72 10.38 -9.57 -6.90
C SER A 72 11.01 -8.63 -5.85
N ASN A 73 10.36 -7.50 -5.55
CA ASN A 73 10.84 -6.49 -4.60
C ASN A 73 10.03 -6.48 -3.30
N LYS A 74 9.23 -7.50 -3.05
CA LYS A 74 8.21 -7.50 -1.99
C LYS A 74 8.78 -7.21 -0.61
N PHE A 75 9.87 -7.89 -0.24
CA PHE A 75 10.52 -7.68 1.05
C PHE A 75 11.01 -6.24 1.21
N LEU A 76 11.67 -5.68 0.19
CA LEU A 76 12.14 -4.30 0.19
C LEU A 76 10.97 -3.32 0.37
N VAL A 77 9.91 -3.46 -0.42
CA VAL A 77 8.73 -2.58 -0.36
C VAL A 77 8.05 -2.67 1.01
N VAL A 78 7.78 -3.88 1.50
CA VAL A 78 7.10 -4.10 2.80
C VAL A 78 7.94 -3.54 3.94
N ALA A 79 9.25 -3.81 3.97
CA ALA A 79 10.14 -3.29 4.99
C ALA A 79 10.18 -1.75 4.94
N ASP A 80 10.33 -1.17 3.76
CA ASP A 80 10.41 0.29 3.60
C ASP A 80 9.14 1.02 4.05
N VAL A 81 7.95 0.51 3.72
CA VAL A 81 6.68 1.17 4.08
C VAL A 81 6.26 0.96 5.54
N LEU A 82 6.81 -0.04 6.25
CA LEU A 82 6.49 -0.32 7.66
C LEU A 82 7.57 0.18 8.62
N LYS A 83 8.84 -0.06 8.31
CA LYS A 83 9.98 0.24 9.16
C LYS A 83 10.60 1.59 8.84
N GLY A 84 10.54 2.03 7.58
CA GLY A 84 11.33 3.15 7.09
C GLY A 84 12.81 2.80 6.97
N ARG A 85 13.64 3.83 6.74
CA ARG A 85 15.10 3.72 6.59
C ARG A 85 15.83 4.54 7.65
N ASP A 86 17.13 4.28 7.77
CA ASP A 86 18.10 5.06 8.55
C ASP A 86 17.87 5.07 10.07
N LYS A 87 18.48 6.05 10.76
CA LYS A 87 18.57 6.14 12.23
C LYS A 87 17.22 6.28 12.95
N LEU A 88 16.14 6.52 12.22
CA LEU A 88 14.77 6.64 12.74
C LEU A 88 13.88 5.46 12.34
N ALA A 89 14.48 4.37 11.85
CA ALA A 89 13.75 3.15 11.53
C ALA A 89 13.01 2.61 12.76
N ALA A 90 11.73 2.29 12.59
CA ALA A 90 10.91 1.76 13.67
C ALA A 90 11.44 0.39 14.11
N ALA A 91 11.80 0.24 15.38
CA ALA A 91 12.17 -1.05 15.96
C ALA A 91 10.94 -1.80 16.49
N TRP A 92 9.90 -1.06 16.90
CA TRP A 92 8.69 -1.57 17.53
C TRP A 92 7.47 -0.80 17.02
N ILE A 93 6.31 -1.45 17.01
CA ILE A 93 5.03 -0.81 16.71
C ILE A 93 4.06 -1.08 17.86
N LEU A 94 3.51 0.00 18.42
CA LEU A 94 2.38 -0.05 19.34
C LEU A 94 1.07 0.06 18.56
N ILE A 95 0.22 -0.93 18.69
CA ILE A 95 -1.14 -0.93 18.14
C ILE A 95 -2.11 -0.78 19.30
N TYR A 96 -3.02 0.17 19.20
CA TYR A 96 -4.10 0.38 20.16
C TYR A 96 -5.44 0.41 19.44
N ILE A 97 -6.33 -0.51 19.78
CA ILE A 97 -7.71 -0.63 19.29
C ILE A 97 -8.63 0.02 20.31
N LYS A 98 -8.98 1.29 20.06
CA LYS A 98 -9.70 2.12 21.03
C LYS A 98 -11.06 1.54 21.45
N PRO A 99 -11.93 1.05 20.52
CA PRO A 99 -13.24 0.52 20.90
C PRO A 99 -13.18 -0.72 21.82
N GLU A 100 -12.09 -1.47 21.76
CA GLU A 100 -11.89 -2.72 22.52
C GLU A 100 -10.98 -2.51 23.74
N ASN A 101 -10.40 -1.31 23.88
CA ASN A 101 -9.32 -1.02 24.82
C ASN A 101 -8.15 -2.03 24.77
N LEU A 102 -7.95 -2.67 23.61
CA LEU A 102 -6.90 -3.66 23.38
C LEU A 102 -5.64 -2.98 22.84
N TRP A 103 -4.47 -3.39 23.34
CA TRP A 103 -3.19 -2.95 22.78
C TRP A 103 -2.18 -4.10 22.69
N THR A 104 -1.25 -3.96 21.75
CA THR A 104 -0.10 -4.86 21.62
C THR A 104 1.12 -4.06 21.20
N LEU A 105 2.30 -4.44 21.71
CA LEU A 105 3.59 -3.88 21.33
C LEU A 105 4.40 -4.99 20.64
N LEU A 106 4.70 -4.81 19.36
CA LEU A 106 5.31 -5.84 18.54
C LEU A 106 6.67 -5.40 17.97
N PRO A 107 7.68 -6.28 17.92
CA PRO A 107 8.90 -6.02 17.16
C PRO A 107 8.57 -5.80 15.68
N ILE A 108 9.25 -4.86 15.03
CA ILE A 108 8.99 -4.53 13.62
C ILE A 108 9.14 -5.75 12.69
N ALA A 109 10.03 -6.69 13.02
CA ALA A 109 10.23 -7.91 12.25
C ALA A 109 8.97 -8.79 12.21
N VAL A 110 8.25 -8.90 13.33
CA VAL A 110 6.97 -9.62 13.41
C VAL A 110 5.93 -8.94 12.53
N VAL A 111 5.87 -7.61 12.57
CA VAL A 111 4.93 -6.80 11.77
C VAL A 111 5.22 -6.92 10.27
N ILE A 112 6.50 -6.84 9.86
CA ILE A 112 6.94 -7.04 8.47
C ILE A 112 6.55 -8.44 7.98
N ASN A 113 6.84 -9.47 8.77
CA ASN A 113 6.51 -10.85 8.39
C ASN A 113 5.00 -11.04 8.24
N PHE A 114 4.21 -10.55 9.20
CA PHE A 114 2.76 -10.67 9.17
C PHE A 114 2.15 -9.98 7.95
N TYR A 115 2.46 -8.69 7.74
CA TYR A 115 1.87 -7.93 6.62
C TYR A 115 2.46 -8.27 5.26
N GLY A 116 3.71 -8.75 5.23
CA GLY A 116 4.34 -9.28 4.03
C GLY A 116 3.82 -10.65 3.61
N ASN A 117 3.07 -11.37 4.43
CA ASN A 117 2.54 -12.68 4.06
C ASN A 117 1.38 -12.58 3.03
N GLY A 118 1.32 -13.53 2.09
CA GLY A 118 0.34 -13.60 1.00
C GLY A 118 0.86 -13.09 -0.35
N GLU A 119 0.20 -13.40 -1.45
CA GLU A 119 0.64 -13.05 -2.82
C GLU A 119 0.56 -11.54 -3.14
N VAL A 120 1.32 -11.09 -4.13
CA VAL A 120 1.05 -9.82 -4.82
C VAL A 120 -0.01 -10.03 -5.89
N ARG A 121 -1.13 -9.28 -5.82
CA ARG A 121 -2.22 -9.40 -6.80
C ARG A 121 -3.05 -8.14 -6.95
N ILE A 122 -3.73 -8.00 -8.08
CA ILE A 122 -4.74 -6.95 -8.26
C ILE A 122 -6.03 -7.38 -7.53
N ALA A 123 -6.58 -6.50 -6.70
CA ALA A 123 -7.83 -6.73 -5.99
C ALA A 123 -9.04 -6.29 -6.81
N ARG A 124 -10.23 -6.78 -6.43
CA ARG A 124 -11.51 -6.34 -6.99
C ARG A 124 -11.66 -4.83 -6.78
N GLY A 125 -11.82 -4.07 -7.87
CA GLY A 125 -11.81 -2.61 -7.84
C GLY A 125 -10.43 -2.00 -8.09
N GLY A 126 -9.49 -2.79 -8.61
CA GLY A 126 -8.29 -2.32 -9.30
C GLY A 126 -7.18 -1.71 -8.45
N SER A 127 -7.16 -1.93 -7.13
CA SER A 127 -6.00 -1.68 -6.28
C SER A 127 -5.02 -2.86 -6.31
N LEU A 128 -3.81 -2.69 -5.77
CA LEU A 128 -2.84 -3.78 -5.65
C LEU A 128 -2.75 -4.24 -4.19
N LYS A 129 -2.79 -5.55 -3.96
CA LYS A 129 -2.44 -6.20 -2.70
C LYS A 129 -0.99 -6.63 -2.78
N ILE A 130 -0.23 -6.35 -1.74
CA ILE A 130 1.16 -6.79 -1.54
C ILE A 130 1.15 -7.53 -0.20
N GLY A 131 0.93 -8.85 -0.25
CA GLY A 131 0.54 -9.58 0.95
C GLY A 131 -0.75 -9.01 1.54
N ARG A 132 -0.71 -8.63 2.83
CA ARG A 132 -1.83 -8.00 3.54
C ARG A 132 -1.87 -6.48 3.39
N ILE A 133 -0.90 -5.87 2.70
CA ILE A 133 -0.86 -4.42 2.47
C ILE A 133 -1.68 -4.07 1.22
N THR A 134 -2.47 -3.00 1.31
CA THR A 134 -3.19 -2.43 0.16
C THR A 134 -2.47 -1.20 -0.36
N MET A 135 -2.08 -1.23 -1.63
CA MET A 135 -1.55 -0.11 -2.38
C MET A 135 -2.67 0.49 -3.25
N GLN A 136 -2.93 1.79 -3.07
CA GLN A 136 -4.03 2.49 -3.73
C GLN A 136 -3.70 3.96 -4.01
N ARG A 137 -4.43 4.57 -4.95
CA ARG A 137 -4.50 6.04 -5.03
C ARG A 137 -5.04 6.59 -3.71
N LYS A 138 -4.43 7.66 -3.19
CA LYS A 138 -4.88 8.35 -1.97
C LYS A 138 -6.36 8.76 -2.06
N GLY A 139 -6.75 9.43 -3.14
CA GLY A 139 -8.11 9.91 -3.34
C GLY A 139 -8.54 10.95 -2.28
N GLY A 140 -9.77 11.45 -2.41
CA GLY A 140 -10.32 12.44 -1.49
C GLY A 140 -9.63 13.80 -1.56
N ASP A 141 -9.37 14.41 -0.40
CA ASP A 141 -8.71 15.72 -0.23
C ASP A 141 -9.40 16.89 -0.97
N GLY A 142 -10.73 16.83 -1.14
CA GLY A 142 -11.48 17.88 -1.83
C GLY A 142 -11.05 18.13 -3.28
N GLY A 143 -10.44 17.12 -3.93
CA GLY A 143 -9.93 17.25 -5.31
C GLY A 143 -8.55 17.89 -5.43
N ARG A 144 -7.85 18.16 -4.32
CA ARG A 144 -6.46 18.67 -4.33
C ARG A 144 -5.51 17.70 -5.03
N LEU A 145 -4.38 18.21 -5.52
CA LEU A 145 -3.33 17.42 -6.18
C LEU A 145 -2.84 16.26 -5.30
N THR A 146 -2.81 16.41 -3.97
CA THR A 146 -2.40 15.36 -3.03
C THR A 146 -3.26 14.09 -3.10
N ALA A 147 -4.47 14.17 -3.67
CA ALA A 147 -5.32 13.01 -3.94
C ALA A 147 -4.70 12.06 -4.99
N GLN A 148 -3.71 12.51 -5.75
CA GLN A 148 -2.95 11.75 -6.76
C GLN A 148 -1.69 11.08 -6.19
N MET A 149 -1.44 11.12 -4.88
CA MET A 149 -0.35 10.35 -4.29
C MET A 149 -0.68 8.85 -4.25
N LEU A 150 0.36 8.01 -4.26
CA LEU A 150 0.26 6.58 -3.98
C LEU A 150 0.30 6.36 -2.47
N GLN A 151 -0.63 5.56 -1.96
CA GLN A 151 -0.87 5.34 -0.54
C GLN A 151 -0.87 3.85 -0.22
N PHE A 152 -0.23 3.49 0.90
CA PHE A 152 -0.23 2.15 1.46
C PHE A 152 -1.06 2.10 2.74
N LYS A 153 -1.90 1.07 2.86
CA LYS A 153 -2.75 0.84 4.03
C LYS A 153 -2.73 -0.60 4.50
N ILE A 154 -2.89 -0.77 5.82
CA ILE A 154 -3.09 -2.05 6.49
C ILE A 154 -4.32 -1.97 7.40
N ASN A 155 -4.83 -3.12 7.83
CA ASN A 155 -5.71 -3.20 9.00
C ASN A 155 -4.87 -3.61 10.23
N PRO A 156 -4.55 -2.69 11.16
CA PRO A 156 -3.77 -3.01 12.36
C PRO A 156 -4.47 -3.96 13.34
N ALA A 157 -5.80 -4.06 13.30
CA ALA A 157 -6.54 -4.94 14.20
C ALA A 157 -6.29 -6.42 13.91
N GLU A 158 -5.95 -6.79 12.66
CA GLU A 158 -5.72 -8.19 12.28
C GLU A 158 -4.58 -8.82 13.09
N ILE A 159 -3.43 -8.15 13.18
CA ILE A 159 -2.28 -8.69 13.92
C ILE A 159 -2.50 -8.63 15.43
N ALA A 160 -3.13 -7.56 15.93
CA ALA A 160 -3.38 -7.40 17.37
C ALA A 160 -4.29 -8.52 17.92
N ARG A 161 -5.37 -8.84 17.21
CA ARG A 161 -6.27 -9.94 17.59
C ARG A 161 -5.66 -11.31 17.40
N GLN A 162 -4.79 -11.49 16.39
CA GLN A 162 -4.06 -12.76 16.26
C GLN A 162 -3.16 -12.98 17.48
N MET A 163 -2.41 -11.96 17.90
CA MET A 163 -1.51 -12.08 19.05
C MET A 163 -2.25 -12.29 20.38
N GLU A 164 -3.48 -11.79 20.50
CA GLU A 164 -4.35 -12.05 21.66
C GLU A 164 -4.83 -13.50 21.71
N ASN A 165 -5.11 -14.13 20.56
CA ASN A 165 -5.54 -15.53 20.51
C ASN A 165 -4.39 -16.54 20.69
N ASP A 166 -3.16 -16.13 20.38
CA ASP A 166 -1.95 -16.98 20.46
C ASP A 166 -1.32 -16.99 21.88
N GLY A 167 -1.80 -16.16 22.81
CA GLY A 167 -1.28 -16.01 24.18
C GLY A 167 -2.22 -16.55 25.25
#